data_AF-A0A6P8DXA9-F1
#
_entry.id   AF-A0A6P8DXA9-F1
#
_cell.length_a   1.000
_cell.length_b   1.000
_cell.length_c   1.000
_cell.angle_alpha   90.00
_cell.angle_beta   90.00
_cell.angle_gamma   90.00
#
_symmetry.space_group_name_H-M   'P 1'
#
loop_
_entity.id
_entity.type
_entity.pdbx_description
1 polymer ?
#
loop_
_entity_poly.entity_id
_entity_poly.type
_entity_poly.pdbx_seq_one_letter_code
_entity_poly.pdbx_strand_id
1 'polypeptide(L)' 'MLLTVLVEVEPPSPMRYLVGAAIMMVGVVLPVGYMMFRNKRVPSNSSYSKQT' A
#
# COMPACT_ATOMS: atom_id res chain seq x y z
N MET A 1 -1.59 20.34 37.13
CA MET A 1 -2.79 20.65 36.32
C MET A 1 -2.42 21.59 35.17
N LEU A 2 -1.75 21.10 34.12
CA LEU A 2 -1.54 21.91 32.89
C LEU A 2 -1.30 21.10 31.60
N LEU A 3 -1.28 19.76 31.66
CA LEU A 3 -1.00 18.90 30.49
C LEU A 3 -2.25 18.23 29.89
N THR A 4 -3.42 18.34 30.54
CA THR A 4 -4.64 17.62 30.13
C THR A 4 -5.34 18.22 28.91
N VAL A 5 -4.97 19.42 28.47
CA VAL A 5 -5.64 20.15 27.37
C VAL A 5 -5.04 19.81 25.99
N LEU A 6 -3.78 19.36 25.91
CA LEU A 6 -3.13 19.05 24.62
C LEU A 6 -3.37 17.62 24.12
N VAL A 7 -4.02 16.77 24.92
CA VAL A 7 -4.27 15.35 24.63
C VAL A 7 -5.77 15.04 24.58
N GLU A 8 -6.60 16.04 24.28
CA GLU A 8 -8.01 15.82 23.94
C GLU A 8 -8.16 15.60 22.43
N VAL A 9 -7.23 14.83 21.84
CA VAL A 9 -7.50 14.21 20.55
C VAL A 9 -8.45 13.08 20.87
N GLU A 10 -9.72 13.22 20.49
CA GLU A 10 -10.72 12.15 20.57
C GLU A 10 -10.03 10.81 20.25
N PRO A 11 -10.17 9.77 21.11
CA PRO A 11 -9.47 8.51 20.91
C PRO A 11 -9.71 8.08 19.47
N PRO A 12 -8.65 7.92 18.65
CA PRO A 12 -8.79 7.77 17.21
C PRO A 12 -9.72 6.60 16.98
N SER A 13 -10.93 6.90 16.50
CA SER A 13 -12.00 5.91 16.52
C SER A 13 -11.58 4.73 15.64
N PRO A 14 -11.95 3.49 16.00
CA PRO A 14 -11.62 2.31 15.21
C PRO A 14 -12.00 2.46 13.73
N MET A 15 -13.07 3.21 13.45
CA MET A 15 -13.49 3.59 12.10
C MET A 15 -12.42 4.31 11.29
N ARG A 16 -11.63 5.22 11.90
CA ARG A 16 -10.54 5.93 11.20
C ARG A 16 -9.45 4.97 10.75
N TYR A 17 -9.14 3.96 11.57
CA TYR A 17 -8.19 2.91 11.19
C TYR A 17 -8.74 1.98 10.12
N LEU A 18 -10.03 1.63 10.17
CA LEU A 18 -10.68 0.83 9.12
C LEU A 18 -10.69 1.56 7.78
N VAL A 19 -11.00 2.85 7.78
CA VAL A 19 -10.96 3.69 6.58
C VAL A 19 -9.53 3.81 6.05
N GLY A 20 -8.56 4.08 6.93
CA GLY A 20 -7.14 4.13 6.54
C GLY A 20 -6.63 2.81 5.98
N ALA A 21 -7.01 1.68 6.59
CA ALA A 21 -6.69 0.35 6.10
C ALA A 21 -7.30 0.09 4.72
N ALA A 22 -8.57 0.44 4.51
CA ALA A 22 -9.22 0.33 3.21
C ALA A 22 -8.50 1.17 2.14
N ILE A 23 -8.11 2.41 2.46
CA ILE A 23 -7.36 3.28 1.54
C ILE A 23 -6.00 2.68 1.19
N MET A 24 -5.25 2.15 2.17
CA MET A 24 -3.97 1.48 1.90
C MET A 24 -4.13 0.23 1.04
N MET A 25 -5.21 -0.54 1.25
CA MET A 25 -5.49 -1.73 0.44
C MET A 25 -5.80 -1.36 -1.02
N VAL A 26 -6.59 -0.31 -1.24
CA VAL A 26 -6.95 0.16 -2.59
C VAL A 26 -5.78 0.86 -3.29
N GLY A 27 -5.07 1.73 -2.59
CA GLY A 27 -4.02 2.59 -3.15
C GLY A 27 -2.64 1.94 -3.27
N VAL A 28 -2.34 0.92 -2.46
CA VAL A 28 -1.02 0.28 -2.44
C VAL A 28 -1.13 -1.22 -2.72
N VAL A 29 -1.92 -1.95 -1.94
CA VAL A 29 -1.93 -3.43 -2.00
C VAL A 29 -2.51 -3.94 -3.32
N LEU A 30 -3.59 -3.35 -3.83
CA LEU A 30 -4.20 -3.73 -5.11
C LEU A 30 -3.24 -3.43 -6.29
N PRO A 31 -2.61 -2.24 -6.40
CA PRO A 31 -1.55 -1.99 -7.36
C PRO A 31 -0.35 -2.93 -7.26
N VAL A 32 0.17 -3.18 -6.05
CA VAL A 32 1.32 -4.06 -5.81
C VAL A 32 0.98 -5.50 -6.15
N GLY A 33 -0.16 -6.01 -5.68
CA GLY A 33 -0.66 -7.34 -6.02
C GLY A 33 -0.89 -7.48 -7.52
N TYR A 34 -1.45 -6.46 -8.17
CA TYR A 34 -1.59 -6.41 -9.62
C TYR A 34 -0.21 -6.42 -10.30
N MET A 35 0.75 -5.60 -9.84
CA MET A 35 2.14 -5.60 -10.34
C MET A 35 2.77 -6.98 -10.22
N MET A 36 2.67 -7.63 -9.06
CA MET A 36 3.25 -8.95 -8.84
C MET A 36 2.60 -10.03 -9.72
N PHE A 37 1.28 -9.99 -9.89
CA PHE A 37 0.53 -10.93 -10.74
C PHE A 37 0.78 -10.71 -12.23
N ARG A 38 0.87 -9.44 -12.66
CA ARG A 38 1.11 -9.08 -14.06
C ARG A 38 2.58 -9.20 -14.46
N ASN A 39 3.50 -9.00 -13.53
CA ASN A 39 4.95 -9.14 -13.75
C ASN A 39 5.43 -10.60 -13.87
N LYS A 40 4.58 -11.59 -13.53
CA LYS A 40 4.88 -13.02 -13.69
C LYS A 40 4.42 -13.63 -15.02
N ARG A 41 3.66 -12.90 -15.86
CA ARG A 41 3.12 -13.46 -17.13
C ARG A 41 3.98 -13.24 -18.36
N VAL A 42 5.04 -12.44 -18.28
CA VAL A 42 6.15 -12.46 -19.25
C VAL A 42 7.37 -11.90 -18.49
N PRO A 43 8.46 -12.64 -18.30
CA PRO A 43 9.73 -11.99 -18.05
C PRO A 43 9.94 -11.03 -19.23
N SER A 44 10.31 -9.78 -18.96
CA SER A 44 10.86 -8.88 -19.98
C SER A 44 11.67 -9.72 -20.96
N ASN A 45 11.25 -9.72 -22.23
CA ASN A 45 11.87 -10.48 -23.29
C ASN A 45 13.35 -10.09 -23.37
N SER A 46 14.20 -10.74 -22.57
CA SER A 46 15.63 -10.78 -22.80
C SER A 46 15.81 -11.79 -23.91
N SER A 47 15.42 -11.38 -25.12
CA SER A 47 16.19 -11.70 -26.31
C SER A 47 17.58 -11.12 -26.06
N TYR A 48 18.35 -11.76 -25.17
CA TYR A 48 19.79 -11.65 -25.14
C TYR A 48 20.20 -12.30 -26.45
N SER A 49 20.29 -11.43 -27.44
CA SER A 49 20.79 -11.63 -28.78
C SER A 49 21.84 -12.73 -28.80
N LYS A 50 21.44 -13.91 -29.24
CA LYS A 50 22.36 -14.80 -29.95
C LYS A 50 22.74 -14.07 -31.25
N GLN A 51 23.77 -13.25 -31.13
CA GLN A 51 24.55 -12.70 -32.22
C GLN A 51 25.92 -12.54 -31.57
N THR A 52 26.80 -13.55 -31.63
CA THR A 52 27.56 -13.95 -32.82
C THR A 52 28.24 -15.29 -32.54
#